data_AF-A0A7J7IWL3-F1
#
_entry.id   AF-A0A7J7IWL3-F1
#
_cell.length_a   1.000
_cell.length_b   1.000
_cell.length_c   1.000
_cell.angle_alpha   90.00
_cell.angle_beta   90.00
_cell.angle_gamma   90.00
#
_symmetry.space_group_name_H-M   'P 1'
#
loop_
_entity.id
_entity.type
_entity.pdbx_description
1 polymer ?
#
loop_
_entity_poly.entity_id
_entity_poly.type
_entity_poly.pdbx_seq_one_letter_code
_entity_poly.pdbx_strand_id
1 'polypeptide(L)'
;MCASKKISESSTHLMTICKERGMAAQNYKCFECQTPISYKSGGVEPRQCDYTGNYYCPTCHWNDETVIPARILHNWDFIPRRVCRASKQYLRLMYHRPVLAVEQHNKYLLNYVEELSEVKKLVRKFCS
;
A
#
# COMPACT_ATOMS: atom_id res chain seq x y z
N MET A 1 11.82 -17.16 -10.68
CA MET A 1 11.93 -15.72 -11.03
C MET A 1 12.52 -14.96 -9.86
N CYS A 2 13.58 -14.18 -10.06
CA CYS A 2 14.36 -13.53 -8.98
C CYS A 2 13.61 -12.35 -8.35
N ALA A 3 13.53 -12.31 -7.02
CA ALA A 3 12.79 -11.30 -6.24
C ALA A 3 13.22 -9.86 -6.53
N SER A 4 14.48 -9.64 -6.94
CA SER A 4 15.05 -8.32 -7.19
C SER A 4 14.42 -7.59 -8.38
N LYS A 5 13.97 -8.29 -9.43
CA LYS A 5 13.33 -7.61 -10.59
C LYS A 5 11.93 -7.07 -10.26
N LYS A 6 11.15 -7.75 -9.41
CA LYS A 6 9.84 -7.27 -8.95
C LYS A 6 9.94 -5.98 -8.14
N ILE A 7 11.06 -5.74 -7.44
CA ILE A 7 11.22 -4.57 -6.56
C ILE A 7 11.32 -3.27 -7.36
N SER A 8 11.91 -3.29 -8.57
CA SER A 8 12.02 -2.10 -9.43
C SER A 8 10.67 -1.65 -10.01
N GLU A 9 9.79 -2.59 -10.37
CA GLU A 9 8.44 -2.29 -10.87
C GLU A 9 7.44 -1.97 -9.74
N SER A 10 7.68 -2.52 -8.53
CA SER A 10 6.81 -2.37 -7.34
C SER A 10 6.94 -1.03 -6.61
N SER A 11 7.88 -0.15 -7.00
CA SER A 11 8.06 1.16 -6.38
C SER A 11 6.91 2.14 -6.69
N THR A 12 6.21 1.94 -7.80
CA THR A 12 5.10 2.80 -8.24
C THR A 12 3.91 2.78 -7.27
N HIS A 13 3.61 1.65 -6.62
CA HIS A 13 2.52 1.53 -5.65
C HIS A 13 2.84 2.09 -4.26
N LEU A 14 4.09 2.43 -3.98
CA LEU A 14 4.45 3.05 -2.69
C LEU A 14 4.06 4.52 -2.60
N MET A 15 3.91 5.20 -3.74
CA MET A 15 3.85 6.67 -3.82
C MET A 15 2.57 7.22 -4.44
N THR A 16 1.65 6.36 -4.88
CA THR A 16 0.41 6.80 -5.52
C THR A 16 -0.79 6.13 -4.88
N ILE A 17 -1.78 6.92 -4.50
CA ILE A 17 -3.09 6.39 -4.07
C ILE A 17 -3.75 5.81 -5.33
N CYS A 18 -3.95 4.49 -5.36
CA CYS A 18 -4.60 3.84 -6.49
C CYS A 18 -6.05 4.31 -6.62
N LYS A 19 -6.47 4.63 -7.84
CA LYS A 19 -7.88 4.81 -8.17
C LYS A 19 -8.57 3.45 -8.16
N GLU A 20 -9.81 3.40 -7.68
CA GLU A 20 -10.62 2.20 -7.68
C GLU A 20 -10.73 1.64 -9.11
N ARG A 21 -10.45 0.35 -9.28
CA ARG A 21 -10.62 -0.36 -10.56
C ARG A 21 -11.76 -1.34 -10.40
N GLY A 22 -12.86 -1.12 -11.11
CA GLY A 22 -14.02 -2.02 -11.05
C GLY A 22 -13.68 -3.45 -11.47
N MET A 23 -14.45 -4.43 -10.94
CA MET A 23 -14.24 -5.86 -11.19
C MET A 23 -14.24 -6.27 -12.67
N ALA A 24 -14.91 -5.50 -13.53
CA ALA A 24 -14.93 -5.74 -14.98
C ALA A 24 -13.53 -5.64 -15.59
N ALA A 25 -12.66 -4.75 -15.08
CA ALA A 25 -11.29 -4.58 -15.57
C ALA A 25 -10.40 -5.82 -15.31
N GLN A 26 -10.80 -6.69 -14.37
CA GLN A 26 -10.15 -7.96 -14.04
C GLN A 26 -11.01 -9.17 -14.40
N ASN A 27 -11.94 -9.00 -15.35
CA ASN A 27 -12.80 -10.06 -15.87
C ASN A 27 -13.56 -10.84 -14.78
N TYR A 28 -13.95 -10.17 -13.69
CA TYR A 28 -14.64 -10.79 -12.55
C TYR A 28 -13.88 -11.98 -11.95
N LYS A 29 -12.54 -11.94 -11.98
CA LYS A 29 -11.67 -12.97 -11.39
C LYS A 29 -10.79 -12.36 -10.31
N CYS A 30 -10.52 -13.12 -9.25
CA CYS A 30 -9.56 -12.74 -8.22
C CYS A 30 -8.22 -12.37 -8.87
N PHE A 31 -7.68 -11.19 -8.53
CA PHE A 31 -6.46 -10.68 -9.16
C PHE A 31 -5.23 -11.60 -8.95
N GLU A 32 -5.22 -12.36 -7.85
CA GLU A 32 -4.12 -13.28 -7.51
C GLU A 32 -4.35 -14.70 -8.04
N CYS A 33 -5.40 -15.39 -7.57
CA CYS A 33 -5.61 -16.81 -7.88
C CYS A 33 -6.53 -17.06 -9.08
N GLN A 34 -7.05 -16.02 -9.73
CA GLN A 34 -7.93 -16.09 -10.91
C GLN A 34 -9.28 -16.79 -10.69
N THR A 35 -9.62 -17.18 -9.45
CA THR A 35 -10.94 -17.72 -9.09
C THR A 35 -12.04 -16.71 -9.45
N PRO A 36 -13.13 -17.13 -10.11
CA PRO A 36 -14.26 -16.26 -10.39
C PRO A 36 -14.84 -15.68 -9.10
N ILE A 37 -15.15 -14.39 -9.11
CA ILE A 37 -15.70 -13.63 -7.99
C ILE A 37 -16.94 -12.87 -8.44
N SER A 38 -17.95 -12.76 -7.57
CA SER A 38 -19.24 -12.18 -7.92
C SER A 38 -20.00 -11.72 -6.69
N TYR A 39 -20.68 -10.58 -6.79
CA TYR A 39 -21.65 -10.13 -5.77
C TYR A 39 -23.02 -10.84 -5.89
N LYS A 40 -23.20 -11.71 -6.89
CA LYS A 40 -24.43 -12.50 -7.03
C LYS A 40 -24.51 -13.57 -5.93
N SER A 41 -25.73 -13.85 -5.47
CA SER A 41 -25.99 -14.94 -4.51
C SER A 41 -25.39 -16.27 -4.98
N GLY A 42 -24.72 -16.98 -4.06
CA GLY A 42 -24.01 -18.23 -4.35
C GLY A 42 -22.63 -18.08 -5.02
N GLY A 43 -22.20 -16.85 -5.33
CA GLY A 43 -20.86 -16.55 -5.85
C GLY A 43 -19.80 -16.41 -4.75
N VAL A 44 -18.53 -16.41 -5.16
CA VAL A 44 -17.42 -16.08 -4.26
C VAL A 44 -17.38 -14.57 -4.06
N GLU A 45 -17.65 -14.13 -2.83
CA GLU A 45 -17.74 -12.70 -2.49
C GLU A 45 -16.39 -11.98 -2.72
N PRO A 46 -16.34 -10.95 -3.57
CA PRO A 46 -15.13 -10.18 -3.84
C PRO A 46 -14.80 -9.22 -2.68
N ARG A 47 -13.51 -9.03 -2.41
CA ARG A 47 -12.98 -8.06 -1.44
C ARG A 47 -11.97 -7.15 -2.13
N GLN A 48 -12.14 -5.84 -1.97
CA GLN A 48 -11.24 -4.85 -2.57
C GLN A 48 -10.03 -4.60 -1.68
N CYS A 49 -8.85 -4.53 -2.28
CA CYS A 49 -7.63 -4.12 -1.59
C CYS A 49 -7.40 -2.62 -1.76
N ASP A 50 -7.42 -1.86 -0.66
CA ASP A 50 -7.19 -0.41 -0.68
C ASP A 50 -5.80 0.00 -1.17
N TYR A 51 -4.81 -0.89 -1.08
CA TYR A 51 -3.45 -0.61 -1.53
C TYR A 51 -3.28 -0.73 -3.06
N THR A 52 -3.92 -1.71 -3.69
CA THR A 52 -3.75 -1.97 -5.13
C THR A 52 -4.93 -1.54 -5.99
N GLY A 53 -6.10 -1.33 -5.38
CA GLY A 53 -7.36 -1.04 -6.05
C GLY A 53 -8.03 -2.25 -6.72
N ASN A 54 -7.41 -3.44 -6.69
CA ASN A 54 -7.94 -4.65 -7.31
C ASN A 54 -8.82 -5.46 -6.33
N TYR A 55 -9.64 -6.37 -6.88
CA TYR A 55 -10.50 -7.28 -6.14
C TYR A 55 -9.92 -8.69 -6.01
N TYR A 56 -10.21 -9.33 -4.88
CA TYR A 56 -9.65 -10.62 -4.46
C TYR A 56 -10.75 -11.50 -3.86
N CYS A 57 -10.57 -12.83 -3.88
CA CYS A 57 -11.46 -13.75 -3.17
C CYS A 57 -11.17 -13.75 -1.64
N PRO A 58 -12.06 -14.31 -0.81
CA PRO A 58 -11.87 -14.40 0.65
C PRO A 58 -10.63 -15.19 1.06
N THR A 59 -10.16 -16.11 0.21
CA THR A 59 -8.90 -16.79 0.42
C THR A 59 -7.74 -15.81 0.23
N CYS A 60 -7.64 -15.06 -0.86
CA CYS A 60 -6.51 -14.15 -1.12
C CYS A 60 -6.53 -12.85 -0.28
N HIS A 61 -7.69 -12.48 0.25
CA HIS A 61 -7.88 -11.24 0.99
C HIS A 61 -8.68 -11.47 2.26
N TRP A 62 -8.03 -11.37 3.42
CA TRP A 62 -8.62 -11.73 4.72
C TRP A 62 -9.31 -10.56 5.43
N ASN A 63 -9.42 -9.40 4.78
CA ASN A 63 -9.81 -8.14 5.41
C ASN A 63 -8.85 -7.71 6.52
N ASP A 64 -7.60 -8.15 6.43
CA ASP A 64 -6.52 -7.61 7.23
C ASP A 64 -6.36 -6.12 6.96
N GLU A 65 -6.08 -5.36 8.02
CA GLU A 65 -5.90 -3.92 7.93
C GLU A 65 -4.45 -3.51 8.19
N THR A 66 -4.01 -2.47 7.48
CA THR A 66 -2.70 -1.84 7.70
C THR A 66 -2.71 -0.40 7.21
N VAL A 67 -1.80 0.41 7.73
CA VAL A 67 -1.64 1.80 7.27
C VAL A 67 -0.92 1.82 5.93
N ILE A 68 -1.42 2.61 4.98
CA ILE A 68 -0.88 2.71 3.63
C ILE A 68 0.07 3.92 3.54
N PRO A 69 1.38 3.73 3.28
CA PRO A 69 2.37 4.82 3.26
C PRO A 69 2.02 5.98 2.33
N ALA A 70 1.49 5.71 1.14
CA ALA A 70 1.06 6.75 0.21
C ALA A 70 0.01 7.70 0.82
N ARG A 71 -0.90 7.17 1.66
CA ARG A 71 -1.96 7.98 2.31
C ARG A 71 -1.41 8.86 3.43
N ILE A 72 -0.40 8.38 4.16
CA ILE A 72 0.34 9.22 5.11
C ILE A 72 1.03 10.36 4.36
N LEU A 73 1.74 10.05 3.27
CA LEU A 73 2.56 11.01 2.54
C LEU A 73 1.75 12.11 1.84
N HIS A 74 0.55 11.80 1.33
CA HIS A 74 -0.27 12.75 0.59
C HIS A 74 -1.33 13.43 1.47
N ASN A 75 -1.87 12.73 2.47
CA ASN A 75 -3.06 13.17 3.19
C ASN A 75 -2.89 13.19 4.73
N TRP A 76 -1.71 12.83 5.25
CA TRP A 76 -1.50 12.62 6.70
C TRP A 76 -2.53 11.66 7.32
N ASP A 77 -3.00 10.68 6.53
CA ASP A 77 -4.01 9.70 6.92
C ASP A 77 -3.35 8.42 7.44
N PHE A 78 -3.47 8.18 8.74
CA PHE A 78 -2.98 6.99 9.44
C PHE A 78 -4.08 5.94 9.67
N ILE A 79 -5.29 6.12 9.15
CA ILE A 79 -6.40 5.18 9.32
C ILE A 79 -6.05 3.86 8.61
N PRO A 80 -6.03 2.71 9.30
CA PRO A 80 -5.81 1.41 8.68
C PRO A 80 -6.86 1.10 7.62
N ARG A 81 -6.43 0.49 6.52
CA ARG A 81 -7.29 0.10 5.40
C ARG A 81 -7.14 -1.37 5.09
N ARG A 82 -8.19 -1.96 4.50
CA ARG A 82 -8.22 -3.38 4.21
C ARG A 82 -7.33 -3.70 3.00
N VAL A 83 -6.44 -4.66 3.15
CA VAL A 83 -5.47 -5.03 2.12
C VAL A 83 -5.40 -6.54 1.88
N CYS A 84 -5.04 -6.93 0.65
CA CYS A 84 -4.80 -8.33 0.34
C CYS A 84 -3.54 -8.84 1.06
N ARG A 85 -3.44 -10.16 1.22
CA ARG A 85 -2.35 -10.79 1.99
C ARG A 85 -0.97 -10.41 1.45
N ALA A 86 -0.80 -10.43 0.13
CA ALA A 86 0.44 -10.05 -0.54
C ALA A 86 0.82 -8.58 -0.24
N SER A 87 -0.15 -7.66 -0.26
CA SER A 87 0.09 -6.24 0.03
C SER A 87 0.48 -6.02 1.50
N LYS A 88 -0.19 -6.70 2.44
CA LYS A 88 0.17 -6.64 3.87
C LYS A 88 1.61 -7.10 4.10
N GLN A 89 2.00 -8.21 3.50
CA GLN A 89 3.37 -8.74 3.59
C GLN A 89 4.38 -7.77 3.00
N TYR A 90 4.10 -7.22 1.82
CA TYR A 90 4.95 -6.23 1.18
C TYR A 90 5.11 -4.97 2.05
N LEU A 91 4.01 -4.38 2.53
CA LEU A 91 4.03 -3.19 3.38
C LEU A 91 4.81 -3.43 4.69
N ARG A 92 4.66 -4.60 5.31
CA ARG A 92 5.44 -4.99 6.49
C ARG A 92 6.93 -5.07 6.20
N LEU A 93 7.32 -5.62 5.05
CA LEU A 93 8.72 -5.70 4.63
C LEU A 93 9.32 -4.33 4.30
N MET A 94 8.52 -3.42 3.73
CA MET A 94 8.96 -2.07 3.39
C MET A 94 9.04 -1.14 4.61
N TYR A 95 8.26 -1.40 5.67
CA TYR A 95 8.29 -0.61 6.91
C TYR A 95 9.68 -0.53 7.56
N HIS A 96 10.46 -1.62 7.48
CA HIS A 96 11.81 -1.68 8.06
C HIS A 96 12.91 -1.21 7.11
N ARG A 97 12.58 -0.81 5.88
CA ARG A 97 13.58 -0.29 4.93
C ARG A 97 13.51 1.24 4.88
N PRO A 98 14.65 1.95 4.98
CA PRO A 98 14.71 3.39 4.76
C PRO A 98 14.56 3.73 3.26
N VAL A 99 13.43 3.34 2.65
CA VAL A 99 13.11 3.55 1.23
C VAL A 99 12.40 4.90 1.03
N LEU A 100 11.85 5.47 2.10
CA LEU A 100 11.22 6.77 2.08
C LEU A 100 12.28 7.84 2.33
N ALA A 101 13.01 8.23 1.28
CA ALA A 101 13.68 9.53 1.25
C ALA A 101 12.59 10.62 1.21
N VAL A 102 11.98 10.89 2.37
CA VAL A 102 10.87 11.85 2.55
C VAL A 102 11.26 13.23 1.99
N GLU A 103 12.55 13.60 2.12
CA GLU A 103 13.11 14.85 1.63
C GLU A 103 13.09 15.01 0.10
N GLN A 104 13.16 13.91 -0.67
CA GLN A 104 13.11 13.98 -2.13
C GLN A 104 11.68 14.12 -2.67
N HIS A 105 10.66 13.73 -1.90
CA HIS A 105 9.31 13.52 -2.43
C HIS A 105 8.24 14.45 -1.85
N ASN A 106 8.34 14.86 -0.59
CA ASN A 106 7.41 15.85 -0.02
C ASN A 106 8.13 16.84 0.89
N LYS A 107 8.61 17.93 0.29
CA LYS A 107 9.30 19.01 1.01
C LYS A 107 8.37 19.75 1.98
N TYR A 108 7.06 19.69 1.79
CA TYR A 108 6.07 20.41 2.59
C TYR A 108 5.66 19.65 3.85
N LEU A 109 5.74 18.32 3.85
CA LEU A 109 5.43 17.47 5.02
C LEU A 109 6.32 17.78 6.23
N LEU A 110 7.59 18.10 5.97
CA LEU A 110 8.57 18.41 7.01
C LEU A 110 8.36 19.80 7.63
N ASN A 111 7.57 20.66 6.98
CA ASN A 111 7.25 22.00 7.47
C ASN A 111 5.90 22.06 8.19
N TYR A 112 5.02 21.08 7.98
CA TYR A 112 3.64 21.11 8.51
C TYR A 112 3.46 20.29 9.78
N VAL A 113 4.42 19.43 10.14
CA VAL A 113 4.35 18.55 11.30
C VAL A 113 5.52 18.89 12.22
N GLU A 114 5.24 19.58 13.33
CA GLU A 114 6.25 19.97 14.33
C GLU A 114 7.06 18.76 14.83
N GLU A 115 6.42 17.60 14.98
CA GLU A 115 7.07 16.37 15.46
C GLU A 115 8.12 15.82 14.48
N LEU A 116 7.95 16.04 13.16
CA LEU A 116 8.95 15.67 12.15
C LEU A 116 10.13 16.65 12.11
N SER A 117 9.93 17.91 12.52
CA SER A 117 10.99 18.91 12.61
C SER A 117 12.01 18.58 13.71
N GLU A 118 11.56 17.98 14.81
CA GLU A 118 12.41 17.53 15.92
C GLU A 118 13.20 16.27 15.57
N VAL A 119 12.59 15.30 14.89
CA VAL A 119 13.31 14.11 14.37
C VAL A 119 14.43 14.52 13.40
N LYS A 120 14.20 15.55 12.57
CA LYS A 120 15.22 16.12 11.67
C LYS A 120 16.46 16.66 12.42
N LYS A 121 16.25 17.33 13.56
CA LYS A 121 17.36 17.85 14.39
C LYS A 121 18.16 16.72 15.04
N LEU A 122 17.49 15.64 15.43
CA LEU A 122 18.13 14.45 16.01
C LEU A 122 18.96 13.68 14.98
N VAL A 123 18.42 13.41 13.79
CA VAL A 123 19.14 12.65 12.74
C VAL A 123 20.43 13.36 12.29
N ARG A 124 20.44 14.70 12.23
CA ARG A 124 21.66 15.47 11.91
C ARG A 124 22.76 15.37 12.97
N LYS A 125 22.43 15.13 14.24
CA LYS A 125 23.41 14.97 15.33
C LYS A 125 24.09 13.60 15.36
N PHE A 126 23.54 12.59 14.67
CA PHE A 126 24.11 11.25 14.61
C PHE A 126 24.96 10.99 13.34
N CYS A 127 25.09 11.98 12.46
CA CYS A 127 25.94 11.91 11.25
C CYS A 127 27.10 12.94 11.28
N SER A 128 27.40 13.52 12.44
CA SER A 128 28.62 14.32 12.67
C SER A 128 29.67 13.51 13.42
#